data_AF-A0A317DIU0-F1
#
_entry.id   AF-A0A317DIU0-F1
#
_cell.length_a   1.000
_cell.length_b   1.000
_cell.length_c   1.000
_cell.angle_alpha   90.00
_cell.angle_beta   90.00
_cell.angle_gamma   90.00
#
_symmetry.space_group_name_H-M   'P 1'
#
loop_
_entity.id
_entity.type
_entity.pdbx_description
1 polymer ?
#
loop_
_entity_poly.entity_id
_entity_poly.type
_entity_poly.pdbx_seq_one_letter_code
_entity_poly.pdbx_strand_id
1 'polypeptide(L)'
;MRRIIVWMSVSLDGFIEGPNRELDWHRVDEELHQHVNDELRTKGAFLHGRRTYELMAGFWPTADQDPAASATTREFAGIWREMPKVVYSRTLARAGVPLSVTPAANVIRRGSRVPAAAVRAGPGRPAAGATDGGRADG
;
A
#
# COMPACT_ATOMS: atom_id res chain seq x y z
N MET A 1 13.30 14.41 -7.66
CA MET A 1 13.15 13.99 -6.23
C MET A 1 11.96 13.07 -6.10
N ARG A 2 12.00 12.07 -5.22
CA ARG A 2 10.86 11.18 -4.98
C ARG A 2 9.94 11.80 -3.95
N ARG A 3 8.62 11.75 -4.17
CA ARG A 3 7.61 12.27 -3.25
C ARG A 3 7.21 11.19 -2.25
N ILE A 4 7.09 11.56 -0.99
CA ILE A 4 6.49 10.72 0.06
C ILE A 4 5.09 11.27 0.28
N ILE A 5 4.09 10.40 0.17
CA ILE A 5 2.69 10.73 0.41
C ILE A 5 2.28 9.94 1.66
N VAL A 6 1.72 10.63 2.63
CA VAL A 6 1.14 10.02 3.82
C VAL A 6 -0.36 10.01 3.62
N TRP A 7 -0.97 8.85 3.83
CA TRP A 7 -2.41 8.69 3.80
C TRP A 7 -2.82 7.91 5.04
N MET A 8 -3.80 8.45 5.77
CA MET A 8 -4.15 8.02 7.11
C MET A 8 -5.61 8.38 7.39
N SER A 9 -6.38 7.39 7.85
CA SER A 9 -7.73 7.61 8.38
C SER A 9 -7.62 7.96 9.86
N VAL A 10 -8.28 9.04 10.27
CA VAL A 10 -8.30 9.53 11.66
C VAL A 10 -9.75 9.80 12.08
N SER A 11 -10.06 9.57 13.34
CA SER A 11 -11.30 10.05 13.95
C SER A 11 -11.28 11.59 14.05
N LEU A 12 -12.45 12.19 14.27
CA LEU A 12 -12.59 13.64 14.40
C LEU A 12 -11.77 14.21 15.57
N ASP A 13 -11.63 13.45 16.64
CA ASP A 13 -10.85 13.76 17.84
C ASP A 13 -9.39 13.30 17.75
N GLY A 14 -8.94 12.79 16.60
CA GLY A 14 -7.52 12.60 16.26
C GLY A 14 -6.92 11.22 16.56
N PHE A 15 -7.75 10.20 16.74
CA PHE A 15 -7.31 8.82 16.99
C PHE A 15 -7.27 8.00 15.70
N ILE A 16 -6.35 7.03 15.63
CA ILE A 16 -6.16 6.12 14.48
C ILE A 16 -6.57 4.68 14.80
N GLU A 17 -6.67 4.32 16.07
CA GLU A 17 -7.07 3.00 16.56
C GLU A 17 -7.84 3.17 17.87
N GLY A 18 -8.69 2.19 18.21
CA GLY A 18 -9.40 2.18 19.49
C GLY A 18 -8.49 1.84 20.68
N PRO A 19 -9.00 1.89 21.92
CA PRO A 19 -8.21 1.64 23.14
C PRO A 19 -7.49 0.28 23.18
N ASN A 20 -8.03 -0.74 22.50
CA ASN A 20 -7.42 -2.06 22.38
C ASN A 20 -6.87 -2.35 20.97
N ARG A 21 -6.58 -1.29 20.20
CA ARG A 21 -6.09 -1.32 18.81
C ARG A 21 -7.13 -1.79 17.78
N GLU A 22 -8.39 -1.56 18.08
CA GLU A 22 -9.48 -1.89 17.16
C GLU A 22 -9.46 -0.96 15.94
N LEU A 23 -9.73 -1.55 14.77
CA LEU A 23 -9.86 -0.84 13.49
C LEU A 23 -11.23 -1.05 12.83
N ASP A 24 -12.13 -1.79 13.47
CA ASP A 24 -13.47 -2.14 12.99
C ASP A 24 -14.41 -0.94 12.83
N TRP A 25 -14.14 0.15 13.55
CA TRP A 25 -14.85 1.42 13.42
C TRP A 25 -14.43 2.23 12.19
N HIS A 26 -13.31 1.87 11.52
CA HIS A 26 -12.96 2.48 10.23
C HIS A 26 -13.95 2.03 9.17
N ARG A 27 -14.69 2.99 8.59
CA ARG A 27 -15.61 2.70 7.49
C ARG A 27 -14.88 2.91 6.17
N VAL A 28 -14.44 1.81 5.56
CA VAL A 28 -13.94 1.78 4.19
C VAL A 28 -14.99 1.10 3.34
N ASP A 29 -15.79 1.90 2.64
CA ASP A 29 -16.74 1.39 1.65
C ASP A 29 -16.06 1.11 0.30
N GLU A 30 -16.83 0.54 -0.62
CA GLU A 30 -16.32 0.12 -1.94
C GLU A 30 -15.80 1.31 -2.76
N GLU A 31 -16.45 2.48 -2.67
CA GLU A 31 -16.05 3.69 -3.39
C GLU A 31 -14.69 4.20 -2.90
N LEU A 32 -14.54 4.35 -1.58
CA LEU A 32 -13.28 4.76 -0.99
C LEU A 32 -12.17 3.75 -1.29
N HIS A 33 -12.46 2.45 -1.19
CA HIS A 33 -11.48 1.41 -1.50
C HIS A 33 -11.03 1.46 -2.96
N GLN A 34 -11.97 1.65 -3.90
CA GLN A 34 -11.63 1.77 -5.32
C GLN A 34 -10.76 3.00 -5.59
N HIS A 35 -11.11 4.16 -5.04
CA HIS A 35 -10.31 5.38 -5.16
C HIS A 35 -8.85 5.14 -4.71
N VAL A 36 -8.68 4.35 -3.68
CA VAL A 36 -7.38 4.03 -3.08
C VAL A 36 -6.58 3.09 -3.96
N ASN A 37 -7.23 2.06 -4.50
CA ASN A 37 -6.60 1.18 -5.49
C ASN A 37 -6.11 2.01 -6.69
N ASP A 38 -6.95 2.93 -7.18
CA ASP A 38 -6.64 3.82 -8.30
C ASP A 38 -5.42 4.70 -8.00
N GLU A 39 -5.37 5.31 -6.82
CA GLU A 39 -4.22 6.10 -6.37
C GLU A 39 -2.96 5.25 -6.28
N LEU A 40 -3.05 4.04 -5.72
CA LEU A 40 -1.91 3.15 -5.50
C LEU A 40 -1.28 2.65 -6.80
N ARG A 41 -2.06 2.49 -7.88
CA ARG A 41 -1.51 2.10 -9.20
C ARG A 41 -0.46 3.10 -9.73
N THR A 42 -0.51 4.35 -9.28
CA THR A 42 0.46 5.39 -9.65
C THR A 42 1.68 5.47 -8.72
N LYS A 43 1.69 4.70 -7.62
CA LYS A 43 2.76 4.73 -6.60
C LYS A 43 3.77 3.60 -6.81
N GLY A 44 4.96 3.79 -6.25
CA GLY A 44 6.10 2.88 -6.50
C GLY A 44 6.48 1.94 -5.36
N ALA A 45 6.03 2.19 -4.14
CA ALA A 45 6.30 1.36 -2.97
C ALA A 45 5.42 1.76 -1.79
N PHE A 46 5.17 0.82 -0.89
CA PHE A 46 4.66 1.11 0.44
C PHE A 46 5.80 1.42 1.42
N LEU A 47 5.60 2.42 2.27
CA LEU A 47 6.48 2.72 3.39
C LEU A 47 5.70 2.51 4.69
N HIS A 48 6.17 1.59 5.53
CA HIS A 48 5.51 1.24 6.78
C HIS A 48 6.45 1.33 7.97
N GLY A 49 5.90 1.64 9.15
CA GLY A 49 6.52 1.27 10.41
C GLY A 49 6.33 -0.23 10.67
N ARG A 50 7.11 -0.81 11.59
CA ARG A 50 7.00 -2.23 11.98
C ARG A 50 5.58 -2.69 12.29
N ARG A 51 4.87 -2.00 13.21
CA ARG A 51 3.55 -2.46 13.67
C ARG A 51 2.53 -2.49 12.54
N THR A 52 2.46 -1.43 11.75
CA THR A 52 1.61 -1.37 10.56
C THR A 52 1.98 -2.46 9.57
N TYR A 53 3.27 -2.69 9.34
CA TYR A 53 3.72 -3.76 8.44
C TYR A 53 3.27 -5.14 8.93
N GLU A 54 3.46 -5.45 10.22
CA GLU A 54 3.05 -6.73 10.82
C GLU A 54 1.53 -6.95 10.70
N LEU A 55 0.73 -5.90 10.96
CA LEU A 55 -0.72 -5.96 10.81
C LEU A 55 -1.12 -6.22 9.35
N MET A 56 -0.57 -5.45 8.42
CA MET A 56 -0.88 -5.58 6.98
C MET A 56 -0.43 -6.94 6.45
N ALA A 57 0.77 -7.39 6.81
CA ALA A 57 1.31 -8.68 6.40
C ALA A 57 0.57 -9.87 7.03
N GLY A 58 -0.16 -9.67 8.14
CA GLY A 58 -1.01 -10.70 8.73
C GLY A 58 -2.29 -10.98 7.95
N PHE A 59 -2.75 -10.03 7.12
CA PHE A 59 -4.04 -10.12 6.43
C PHE A 59 -3.91 -10.15 4.90
N TRP A 60 -3.21 -9.16 4.33
CA TRP A 60 -3.21 -8.92 2.88
C TRP A 60 -2.58 -9.99 1.98
N PRO A 61 -1.61 -10.82 2.42
CA PRO A 61 -1.07 -11.87 1.55
C PRO A 61 -2.13 -12.86 1.05
N THR A 62 -3.16 -13.13 1.87
CA THR A 62 -4.18 -14.15 1.62
C THR A 62 -5.60 -13.58 1.58
N ALA A 63 -5.77 -12.26 1.64
CA ALA A 63 -7.09 -11.61 1.71
C ALA A 63 -7.99 -11.90 0.49
N ASP A 64 -7.40 -12.23 -0.66
CA ASP A 64 -8.14 -12.61 -1.86
C ASP A 64 -8.60 -14.09 -1.89
N GLN A 65 -8.14 -14.91 -0.94
CA GLN A 65 -8.52 -16.31 -0.83
C GLN A 65 -9.83 -16.51 -0.07
N ASP A 66 -10.32 -15.47 0.59
CA ASP A 66 -11.65 -15.48 1.19
C ASP A 66 -12.72 -15.42 0.09
N PRO A 67 -13.61 -16.43 -0.03
CA PRO A 67 -14.71 -16.39 -0.99
C PRO A 67 -15.64 -15.18 -0.82
N ALA A 68 -15.74 -14.64 0.40
CA ALA A 68 -16.55 -13.48 0.72
C ALA A 68 -15.86 -12.14 0.42
N ALA A 69 -14.59 -12.13 0.00
CA ALA A 69 -13.87 -10.90 -0.33
C ALA A 69 -14.57 -10.12 -1.45
N SER A 70 -14.65 -8.80 -1.30
CA SER A 70 -15.14 -7.91 -2.36
C SER A 70 -14.15 -7.85 -3.54
N ALA A 71 -14.59 -7.29 -4.66
CA ALA A 71 -13.73 -7.09 -5.82
C ALA A 71 -12.55 -6.14 -5.50
N THR A 72 -12.82 -5.00 -4.85
CA THR A 72 -11.78 -4.07 -4.39
C THR A 72 -10.80 -4.70 -3.41
N THR A 73 -11.27 -5.56 -2.50
CA THR A 73 -10.41 -6.29 -1.54
C THR A 73 -9.46 -7.24 -2.25
N ARG A 74 -9.96 -8.03 -3.21
CA ARG A 74 -9.13 -8.93 -4.01
C ARG A 74 -8.10 -8.16 -4.82
N GLU A 75 -8.49 -7.02 -5.39
CA GLU A 75 -7.57 -6.17 -6.13
C GLU A 75 -6.47 -5.59 -5.21
N PHE A 76 -6.84 -5.04 -4.05
CA PHE A 76 -5.87 -4.49 -3.11
C PHE A 76 -4.87 -5.55 -2.65
N ALA A 77 -5.32 -6.78 -2.40
CA ALA A 77 -4.43 -7.89 -2.04
C ALA A 77 -3.37 -8.14 -3.13
N GLY A 78 -3.76 -8.09 -4.41
CA GLY A 78 -2.85 -8.13 -5.55
C GLY A 78 -1.84 -6.99 -5.55
N ILE A 79 -2.32 -5.75 -5.47
CA ILE A 79 -1.50 -4.53 -5.40
C ILE A 79 -0.49 -4.65 -4.24
N TRP A 80 -0.97 -5.05 -3.06
CA TRP A 80 -0.15 -5.16 -1.87
C TRP A 80 0.97 -6.18 -2.04
N ARG A 81 0.70 -7.34 -2.65
CA ARG A 81 1.73 -8.37 -2.92
C ARG A 81 2.77 -7.89 -3.92
N GLU A 82 2.35 -7.31 -5.03
CA GLU A 82 3.22 -6.88 -6.12
C GLU A 82 4.06 -5.65 -5.78
N MET A 83 3.50 -4.71 -5.01
CA MET A 83 4.21 -3.49 -4.69
C MET A 83 5.40 -3.77 -3.74
N PRO A 84 6.56 -3.14 -3.95
CA PRO A 84 7.67 -3.22 -3.00
C PRO A 84 7.29 -2.63 -1.65
N LYS A 85 7.75 -3.26 -0.56
CA LYS A 85 7.57 -2.77 0.81
C LYS A 85 8.89 -2.25 1.37
N VAL A 86 8.84 -1.09 2.03
CA VAL A 86 9.95 -0.55 2.82
C VAL A 86 9.49 -0.44 4.26
N VAL A 87 10.19 -1.10 5.18
CA VAL A 87 9.82 -1.11 6.60
C VAL A 87 10.87 -0.35 7.39
N TYR A 88 10.47 0.76 7.99
CA TYR A 88 11.32 1.51 8.90
C TYR A 88 11.11 1.01 10.34
N SER A 89 12.15 0.47 10.95
CA SER A 89 12.05 -0.12 12.30
C SER A 89 13.38 -0.11 13.05
N ARG A 90 13.29 -0.03 14.37
CA ARG A 90 14.43 -0.15 15.29
C ARG A 90 14.68 -1.59 15.76
N THR A 91 13.60 -2.37 15.86
CA THR A 91 13.57 -3.66 16.56
C THR A 91 13.25 -4.83 15.64
N LEU A 92 12.71 -4.57 14.43
CA LEU A 92 12.46 -5.64 13.48
C LEU A 92 13.81 -6.04 12.86
N ALA A 93 14.25 -7.26 13.11
CA ALA A 93 15.54 -7.74 12.62
C ALA A 93 15.46 -8.23 11.17
N ARG A 94 14.36 -8.90 10.81
CA ARG A 94 14.03 -9.35 9.44
C ARG A 94 12.53 -9.23 9.24
N ALA A 95 12.11 -8.78 8.06
CA ALA A 95 10.72 -8.87 7.66
C ALA A 95 10.44 -10.31 7.24
N GLY A 96 9.78 -11.08 8.12
CA GLY A 96 9.43 -12.47 7.87
C GLY A 96 8.19 -12.55 6.98
N VAL A 97 8.38 -12.45 5.66
CA VAL A 97 7.43 -12.99 4.70
C VAL A 97 8.26 -13.78 3.69
N PRO A 98 7.96 -15.07 3.45
CA PRO A 98 8.74 -15.88 2.52
C PRO A 98 8.84 -15.19 1.15
N LEU A 99 10.08 -15.12 0.66
CA LEU A 99 10.58 -14.30 -0.43
C LEU A 99 9.99 -14.62 -1.83
N SER A 100 8.94 -15.43 -1.93
CA SER A 100 8.37 -15.87 -3.22
C SER A 100 7.18 -15.06 -3.71
N VAL A 101 6.56 -14.19 -2.89
CA VAL A 101 5.28 -13.53 -3.26
C VAL A 101 5.30 -12.01 -3.06
N THR A 102 6.47 -11.43 -2.76
CA THR A 102 6.60 -10.00 -2.47
C THR A 102 8.00 -9.54 -2.82
N PRO A 103 8.19 -8.43 -3.57
CA PRO A 103 9.51 -7.84 -3.69
C PRO A 103 10.01 -7.49 -2.29
N ALA A 104 11.17 -8.04 -1.94
CA ALA A 104 11.75 -8.06 -0.60
C ALA A 104 11.43 -6.80 0.23
N ALA A 105 10.83 -7.00 1.41
CA ALA A 105 10.63 -5.91 2.36
C ALA A 105 12.00 -5.45 2.89
N ASN A 106 12.41 -4.23 2.52
CA ASN A 106 13.68 -3.67 2.97
C ASN A 106 13.52 -3.07 4.36
N VAL A 107 14.23 -3.61 5.35
CA VAL A 107 14.26 -3.04 6.70
C VAL A 107 15.32 -1.95 6.78
N ILE A 108 14.91 -0.71 7.03
CA ILE A 108 15.81 0.45 7.11
C ILE A 108 15.94 0.90 8.57
N ARG A 109 17.19 0.99 9.04
CA ARG A 109 17.54 1.52 10.37
C ARG A 109 17.81 3.02 10.29
N ARG A 110 17.66 3.71 11.44
CA ARG A 110 17.96 5.15 11.56
C ARG A 110 19.41 5.43 11.16
N GLY A 111 19.63 6.40 10.27
CA GLY A 111 20.96 6.77 9.74
C GLY A 111 21.32 6.09 8.42
N SER A 112 20.56 5.08 7.98
CA SER A 112 20.75 4.45 6.67
C SER A 112 19.94 5.20 5.60
N ARG A 113 20.54 5.42 4.42
CA ARG A 113 19.81 5.95 3.25
C ARG A 113 18.85 4.87 2.74
N VAL A 114 17.64 5.27 2.37
CA VAL A 114 16.76 4.42 1.56
C VAL A 114 17.43 4.23 0.20
N PRO A 115 17.80 3.00 -0.21
CA PRO A 115 18.37 2.79 -1.53
C PRO A 115 17.32 3.19 -2.57
N ALA A 116 17.69 4.01 -3.57
CA ALA A 116 16.75 4.43 -4.61
C ALA A 116 16.11 3.24 -5.36
N ALA A 117 16.81 2.11 -5.41
CA ALA A 117 16.35 0.84 -5.96
C ALA A 117 15.22 0.18 -5.14
N ALA A 118 15.16 0.40 -3.82
CA ALA A 118 14.14 -0.19 -2.94
C ALA A 118 12.74 0.39 -3.15
N VAL A 119 12.64 1.51 -3.89
CA VAL A 119 11.39 2.23 -4.15
C VAL A 119 11.08 2.25 -5.66
N ARG A 120 11.84 1.56 -6.51
CA ARG A 120 11.62 1.63 -7.96
C ARG A 120 10.22 1.10 -8.30
N ALA A 121 9.38 1.95 -8.88
CA ALA A 121 8.09 1.51 -9.42
C ALA A 121 8.36 0.44 -10.48
N GLY A 122 7.61 -0.67 -10.43
CA GLY A 122 7.50 -1.57 -11.57
C GLY A 122 6.96 -0.81 -12.78
N PRO A 123 7.11 -1.33 -14.01
CA PRO A 123 6.54 -0.70 -15.18
C PRO A 123 5.02 -0.62 -15.00
N GLY A 124 4.52 0.55 -14.61
CA GLY A 124 3.09 0.82 -14.56
C GLY A 124 2.55 0.55 -15.96
N ARG A 125 1.59 -0.38 -16.07
CA ARG A 125 0.87 -0.58 -17.31
C ARG A 125 0.21 0.76 -17.65
N PRO A 126 0.48 1.38 -18.81
CA PRO A 126 -0.21 2.60 -19.16
C PRO A 126 -1.70 2.30 -19.18
N ALA A 127 -2.50 3.18 -18.56
CA ALA A 127 -3.94 3.16 -18.70
C ALA A 127 -4.24 3.31 -20.20
N ALA A 128 -4.54 2.20 -20.85
CA ALA A 128 -5.03 2.20 -22.22
C ALA A 128 -6.46 2.73 -22.18
N GLY A 129 -6.69 3.86 -22.85
CA GLY A 129 -8.04 4.39 -23.07
C GLY A 129 -8.26 5.82 -22.59
N ALA A 130 -7.51 6.77 -23.14
CA ALA A 130 -8.02 8.13 -23.32
C ALA A 130 -7.66 8.52 -24.75
N THR A 131 -8.56 8.19 -25.69
CA THR A 131 -8.52 8.71 -27.03
C THR A 131 -8.58 10.23 -26.96
N ASP A 132 -7.54 10.82 -27.54
CA ASP A 132 -7.31 12.22 -27.83
C ASP A 132 -8.60 12.90 -28.34
N GLY A 133 -9.20 13.71 -27.48
CA GLY A 133 -10.25 14.64 -27.84
C GLY A 133 -9.60 15.81 -28.57
N GLY A 134 -9.50 15.67 -29.89
CA GLY A 134 -8.97 16.66 -30.80
C GLY A 134 -9.54 18.04 -30.53
N ARG A 135 -8.66 18.94 -30.11
CA ARG A 135 -8.81 20.38 -30.19
C ARG A 135 -8.80 20.78 -31.67
N ALA A 136 -9.81 21.53 -32.09
CA ALA A 136 -9.70 22.42 -33.24
C ALA A 136 -10.39 23.73 -32.88
N ASP A 137 -9.55 24.76 -32.73
CA ASP A 137 -9.96 26.16 -32.69
C ASP A 137 -10.53 26.56 -34.06
N GLY A 138 -11.54 27.44 -34.06
CA GLY A 138 -12.17 28.07 -35.21
C GLY A 138 -13.31 28.98 -34.80
#